data_AF-A0A7L1KTP2-F1
#
_entry.id   AF-A0A7L1KTP2-F1
#
_cell.length_a   1.000
_cell.length_b   1.000
_cell.length_c   1.000
_cell.angle_alpha   90.00
_cell.angle_beta   90.00
_cell.angle_gamma   90.00
#
_symmetry.space_group_name_H-M   'P 1'
#
loop_
_entity.id
_entity.type
_entity.pdbx_description
1 polymer ?
#
loop_
_entity_poly.entity_id
_entity_poly.type
_entity_poly.pdbx_seq_one_letter_code
_entity_poly.pdbx_strand_id
1 'polypeptide(L)'
;FVPFADASKGDDLLPAGTEDYIHIRIQQWNSRKTLTTVQGLADDSDKKKLVKALKKKFPCNGTIIEHSEYGKMIQLQGGQRKSICQFPVE
;
A
#
# COMPACT_ATOMS: atom_id res chain seq x y z
N PHE A 1 -23.15 19.55 24.92
CA PHE A 1 -22.25 20.28 24.00
C PHE A 1 -20.86 19.70 24.18
N VAL A 2 -20.44 18.76 23.33
CA VAL A 2 -19.08 18.19 23.30
C VAL A 2 -18.33 18.90 22.17
N PRO A 3 -17.45 19.88 22.45
CA PRO A 3 -16.91 20.81 21.46
C PRO A 3 -15.60 20.31 20.85
N PHE A 4 -15.50 19.01 20.56
CA PHE A 4 -14.29 18.40 19.99
C PHE A 4 -14.55 17.38 18.87
N ALA A 5 -15.80 17.23 18.42
CA ALA A 5 -16.13 16.39 17.27
C ALA A 5 -15.83 17.06 15.90
N ASP A 6 -15.42 18.34 15.89
CA ASP A 6 -15.38 19.18 14.68
C ASP A 6 -13.97 19.69 14.29
N ALA A 7 -12.89 19.20 14.93
CA ALA A 7 -11.53 19.71 14.71
C ALA A 7 -10.62 18.83 13.82
N SER A 8 -11.18 17.95 12.96
CA SER A 8 -10.41 17.23 11.92
C SER A 8 -10.75 17.66 10.49
N LYS A 9 -11.50 18.75 10.30
CA LYS A 9 -11.69 19.37 8.98
C LYS A 9 -10.57 20.38 8.71
N GLY A 10 -9.38 19.87 8.46
CA GLY A 10 -8.23 20.63 7.99
C GLY A 10 -7.63 19.94 6.77
N ASP A 11 -8.14 20.31 5.59
CA ASP A 11 -7.54 20.10 4.26
C ASP A 11 -7.32 18.66 3.76
N ASP A 12 -8.37 17.83 3.73
CA ASP A 12 -8.48 16.65 2.84
C ASP A 12 -9.97 16.34 2.65
N LEU A 13 -10.65 17.09 1.79
CA LEU A 13 -12.07 16.93 1.48
C LEU A 13 -12.33 15.66 0.64
N LEU A 14 -12.29 14.49 1.25
CA LEU A 14 -13.06 13.34 0.77
C LEU A 14 -13.83 12.69 1.94
N PRO A 15 -15.14 12.43 1.79
CA PRO A 15 -15.99 11.84 2.82
C PRO A 15 -15.53 10.41 3.13
N ALA A 16 -15.97 9.89 4.27
CA ALA A 16 -15.78 8.51 4.72
C ALA A 16 -16.20 7.47 3.66
N GLY A 17 -15.28 7.17 2.74
CA GLY A 17 -15.34 6.17 1.69
C GLY A 17 -13.99 5.46 1.68
N THR A 18 -13.87 4.47 2.56
CA THR A 18 -12.64 3.70 2.81
C THR A 18 -12.35 2.70 1.68
N GLU A 19 -12.42 3.11 0.42
CA GLU A 19 -12.34 2.18 -0.72
C GLU A 19 -11.28 2.54 -1.78
N ASP A 20 -10.69 3.75 -1.76
CA ASP A 20 -9.76 4.18 -2.83
C ASP A 20 -8.32 4.52 -2.38
N TYR A 21 -7.99 4.35 -1.10
CA TYR A 21 -6.63 4.63 -0.61
C TYR A 21 -5.72 3.41 -0.70
N ILE A 22 -4.62 3.55 -1.46
CA ILE A 22 -3.55 2.55 -1.49
C ILE A 22 -2.70 2.70 -0.21
N HIS A 23 -2.82 1.75 0.70
CA HIS A 23 -2.05 1.73 1.94
C HIS A 23 -0.72 1.00 1.75
N ILE A 24 0.39 1.73 1.76
CA ILE A 24 1.74 1.17 1.79
C ILE A 24 2.20 1.04 3.24
N ARG A 25 2.31 -0.20 3.74
CA ARG A 25 2.82 -0.52 5.07
C ARG A 25 4.21 -1.13 4.98
N ILE A 26 5.07 -0.81 5.94
CA ILE A 26 6.38 -1.45 6.07
C ILE A 26 6.41 -2.19 7.39
N GLN A 27 6.72 -3.47 7.33
CA GLN A 27 6.92 -4.34 8.47
C GLN A 27 8.36 -4.79 8.50
N GLN A 28 8.93 -4.97 9.69
CA GLN A 28 10.28 -5.46 9.83
C GLN A 28 10.22 -6.96 10.15
N TRP A 29 10.73 -7.80 9.25
CA TRP A 29 10.74 -9.27 9.43
C TRP A 29 11.91 -9.71 10.30
N ASN A 30 13.06 -9.02 10.19
CA ASN A 30 14.23 -9.24 11.04
C ASN A 30 14.93 -7.90 11.30
N SER A 31 15.91 -7.88 12.21
CA SER A 31 16.71 -6.67 12.49
C SER A 31 17.25 -5.96 11.22
N ARG A 32 17.56 -6.70 10.15
CA ARG A 32 18.06 -6.15 8.87
C ARG A 32 17.12 -6.30 7.67
N LYS A 33 16.00 -7.02 7.79
CA LYS A 33 15.10 -7.31 6.66
C LYS A 33 13.74 -6.68 6.91
N THR A 34 13.25 -5.96 5.92
CA THR A 34 11.94 -5.32 5.92
C THR A 34 11.08 -5.89 4.80
N LEU A 35 9.78 -5.80 4.99
CA LEU A 35 8.73 -6.26 4.10
C LEU A 35 7.78 -5.10 3.88
N THR A 36 7.59 -4.74 2.62
CA THR A 36 6.67 -3.67 2.26
C THR A 36 5.41 -4.30 1.69
N THR A 37 4.27 -4.00 2.28
CA THR A 37 2.96 -4.51 1.87
C THR A 37 2.16 -3.36 1.29
N VAL A 38 1.65 -3.52 0.08
CA VAL A 38 0.75 -2.60 -0.58
C VAL A 38 -0.65 -3.19 -0.51
N GLN A 39 -1.56 -2.50 0.18
CA GLN A 39 -2.98 -2.86 0.33
C GLN A 39 -3.86 -1.83 -0.38
N GLY A 40 -5.12 -2.18 -0.66
CA GLY A 40 -6.05 -1.27 -1.32
C GLY A 40 -5.87 -1.22 -2.85
N LEU A 41 -5.45 -2.32 -3.48
CA LEU A 41 -5.34 -2.40 -4.93
C LEU A 41 -6.62 -3.04 -5.50
N ALA A 42 -7.31 -2.33 -6.40
CA ALA A 42 -8.56 -2.75 -7.03
C ALA A 42 -8.49 -4.18 -7.61
N ASP A 43 -9.58 -4.96 -7.52
CA ASP A 43 -9.51 -6.38 -7.89
C ASP A 43 -9.20 -6.61 -9.39
N ASP A 44 -9.75 -5.74 -10.23
CA ASP A 44 -9.61 -5.72 -11.70
C ASP A 44 -8.26 -5.21 -12.22
N SER A 45 -7.45 -4.55 -11.39
CA SER A 45 -6.12 -4.12 -11.81
C SER A 45 -5.21 -5.33 -12.04
N ASP A 46 -4.42 -5.31 -13.12
CA ASP A 46 -3.42 -6.32 -13.47
C ASP A 46 -2.28 -6.41 -12.43
N LYS A 47 -2.55 -6.95 -11.24
CA LYS A 47 -1.58 -7.08 -10.14
C LYS A 47 -0.34 -7.86 -10.58
N LYS A 48 -0.50 -8.82 -11.50
CA LYS A 48 0.59 -9.58 -12.11
C LYS A 48 1.54 -8.69 -12.93
N LYS A 49 1.02 -7.69 -13.64
CA LYS A 49 1.85 -6.72 -14.38
C LYS A 49 2.57 -5.79 -13.41
N LEU A 50 1.88 -5.35 -12.36
CA LEU A 50 2.48 -4.53 -11.30
C LEU A 50 3.66 -5.26 -10.64
N VAL A 51 3.49 -6.51 -10.21
CA VAL A 51 4.57 -7.31 -9.62
C VAL A 51 5.71 -7.54 -10.61
N LYS A 52 5.42 -7.78 -11.90
CA LYS A 52 6.48 -7.88 -12.93
C LYS A 52 7.25 -6.56 -13.09
N ALA A 53 6.56 -5.43 -13.11
CA ALA A 53 7.18 -4.12 -13.21
C ALA A 53 8.02 -3.81 -11.97
N LEU A 54 7.50 -4.12 -10.77
CA LEU A 54 8.20 -3.97 -9.50
C LEU A 54 9.44 -4.85 -9.43
N LYS A 55 9.38 -6.12 -9.88
CA LYS A 55 10.54 -7.01 -9.97
C LYS A 55 11.58 -6.56 -11.01
N LYS A 56 11.16 -5.81 -12.03
CA LYS A 56 12.06 -5.26 -13.06
C LYS A 56 12.73 -3.96 -12.60
N LYS A 57 12.00 -3.10 -11.89
CA LYS A 57 12.48 -1.82 -11.36
C LYS A 57 13.29 -1.98 -10.08
N PHE A 58 12.88 -2.92 -9.24
CA PHE A 58 13.53 -3.23 -7.97
C PHE A 58 14.02 -4.68 -8.04
N PRO A 59 15.31 -4.96 -7.76
CA PRO A 59 15.83 -6.33 -7.62
C PRO A 59 15.34 -6.96 -6.31
N CYS A 60 14.03 -6.89 -6.08
CA CYS A 60 13.32 -7.32 -4.89
C CYS A 60 12.35 -8.42 -5.30
N ASN A 61 12.21 -9.44 -4.45
CA ASN A 61 11.20 -10.45 -4.67
C ASN A 61 9.82 -9.90 -4.28
N GLY A 62 8.82 -10.15 -5.12
CA GLY A 62 7.45 -9.69 -4.92
C GLY A 62 6.46 -10.84 -5.02
N THR A 63 5.53 -10.90 -4.08
CA THR A 63 4.50 -11.94 -3.96
C THR A 63 3.13 -11.30 -3.87
N ILE A 64 2.15 -11.89 -4.55
CA ILE A 64 0.74 -11.50 -4.40
C ILE A 64 0.17 -12.40 -3.30
N ILE A 65 -0.45 -11.79 -2.29
CA ILE A 65 -1.10 -12.50 -1.20
C ILE A 65 -2.56 -12.09 -1.16
N GLU A 66 -3.43 -13.07 -1.05
CA GLU A 66 -4.86 -12.85 -0.91
C GLU A 66 -5.24 -12.86 0.57
N HIS A 67 -5.84 -11.77 1.05
CA HIS A 67 -6.38 -11.64 2.39
C HIS A 67 -7.90 -11.53 2.33
N SER A 68 -8.60 -12.27 3.19
CA SER A 68 -10.07 -12.28 3.22
C SER A 68 -10.69 -10.93 3.61
N GLU A 69 -9.96 -10.07 4.34
CA GLU A 69 -10.44 -8.78 4.85
C GLU A 69 -10.00 -7.59 3.97
N TYR A 70 -8.80 -7.68 3.36
CA TYR A 70 -8.17 -6.57 2.61
C TYR A 70 -8.06 -6.84 1.10
N GLY A 71 -8.55 -7.98 0.63
CA GLY A 71 -8.42 -8.44 -0.75
C GLY A 71 -7.00 -8.85 -1.13
N LYS A 72 -6.66 -8.72 -2.41
CA LYS A 72 -5.34 -9.08 -2.94
C LYS A 72 -4.33 -7.96 -2.65
N MET A 73 -3.40 -8.24 -1.74
CA MET A 73 -2.27 -7.37 -1.40
C MET A 73 -0.98 -7.81 -2.11
N ILE A 74 -0.03 -6.89 -2.25
CA ILE A 74 1.29 -7.18 -2.82
C ILE A 74 2.34 -7.00 -1.73
N GLN A 75 3.13 -8.05 -1.50
CA GLN A 75 4.28 -8.01 -0.61
C GLN A 75 5.57 -7.93 -1.40
N LEU A 76 6.47 -7.06 -0.97
CA LEU A 76 7.80 -6.86 -1.54
C LEU A 76 8.84 -7.02 -0.45
N GLN A 77 9.93 -7.73 -0.78
CA GLN A 77 11.08 -7.83 0.11
C GLN A 77 11.95 -6.57 0.01
N GLY A 78 12.32 -6.01 1.15
CA GLY A 78 13.18 -4.84 1.26
C GLY A 78 12.44 -3.56 1.64
N GLY A 79 13.21 -2.58 2.11
CA GLY A 79 12.74 -1.29 2.60
C GLY A 79 12.77 -0.23 1.52
N GLN A 80 12.02 -0.44 0.44
CA GLN A 80 12.02 0.46 -0.72
C GLN A 80 10.93 1.54 -0.61
N ARG A 81 10.72 2.08 0.61
CA ARG A 81 9.58 2.96 0.93
C ARG A 81 9.43 4.17 0.00
N LYS A 82 10.56 4.79 -0.34
CA LYS A 82 10.60 5.99 -1.17
C LYS A 82 10.21 5.65 -2.61
N SER A 83 10.71 4.52 -3.10
CA SER A 83 10.51 4.09 -4.47
C SER A 83 9.13 3.49 -4.72
N ILE A 84 8.55 2.83 -3.72
CA ILE A 84 7.18 2.28 -3.80
C ILE A 84 6.13 3.39 -3.66
N CYS A 85 6.41 4.47 -2.94
CA CYS A 85 5.50 5.63 -2.85
C CYS A 85 5.39 6.37 -4.20
N GLN A 86 6.47 6.41 -4.98
CA GLN A 86 6.50 7.09 -6.28
C GLN A 86 5.88 6.24 -7.40
N PHE A 87 5.86 4.91 -7.27
CA PHE A 87 5.42 3.98 -8.31
C PHE A 87 3.91 4.02 -8.66
N PRO A 88 2.95 4.14 -7.72
CA PRO A 88 1.53 4.20 -8.04
C PRO A 88 1.07 5.56 -8.58
N VAL A 89 1.94 6.57 -8.63
CA VAL A 89 1.63 7.94 -9.08
C VAL A 89 2.12 8.21 -10.51
N GLU A 90 2.92 7.31 -11.10
CA GLU A 90 3.48 7.43 -12.46
C GLU A 90 2.76 6.55 -13.49
#